data_AF-A0A379FIB2-F1
#
_entry.id   AF-A0A379FIB2-F1
#
_cell.length_a   1.000
_cell.length_b   1.000
_cell.length_c   1.000
_cell.angle_alpha   90.00
_cell.angle_beta   90.00
_cell.angle_gamma   90.00
#
_symmetry.space_group_name_H-M   'P 1'
#
loop_
_entity.id
_entity.type
_entity.pdbx_description
1 polymer ?
#
loop_
_entity_poly.entity_id
_entity_poly.type
_entity_poly.pdbx_seq_one_letter_code
_entity_poly.pdbx_strand_id
1 'polypeptide(L)'
;MGLKNLFEKVEHHFEPGGKYAKWYVLYEAVTTVFYTPGTVTRNGSHVRDTIDLKRMMILVWLSVFPAMFWGMYNVGQQAIPALNQLYSGAELQQVIASDWHYALAQYLGASLTPDAGWGSKMLLGATYFLPIYLVVFAVGGFWEVLFSLIRGHEINEGFFVTSILFALIVPPTLPLWQAALGITFGVVIAKEIFGGTGRNFLNPRISRACFPLLCLSGTNFR
;
A
#
# COMPACT_ATOMS: atom_id res chain seq x y z
N MET A 1 -12.61 -20.45 -22.80
CA MET A 1 -11.35 -20.58 -23.58
C MET A 1 -10.97 -19.30 -24.34
N GLY A 2 -11.28 -18.10 -23.83
CA GLY A 2 -11.01 -16.83 -24.56
C GLY A 2 -9.79 -16.07 -24.07
N LEU A 3 -9.68 -15.84 -22.76
CA LEU A 3 -8.61 -15.04 -22.17
C LEU A 3 -7.24 -15.75 -22.19
N LYS A 4 -7.18 -17.06 -21.89
CA LYS A 4 -5.92 -17.83 -21.97
C LYS A 4 -5.26 -17.77 -23.35
N ASN A 5 -6.02 -18.05 -24.41
CA ASN A 5 -5.49 -18.07 -25.78
C ASN A 5 -5.07 -16.68 -26.28
N LEU A 6 -5.62 -15.60 -25.72
CA LEU A 6 -5.19 -14.22 -26.01
C LEU A 6 -3.87 -13.91 -25.31
N PHE A 7 -3.72 -14.29 -24.04
CA PHE A 7 -2.46 -14.15 -23.32
C PHE A 7 -1.36 -15.00 -23.98
N GLU A 8 -1.59 -16.28 -24.27
CA GLU A 8 -0.62 -17.17 -24.95
C GLU A 8 -0.15 -16.64 -26.32
N LYS A 9 -1.03 -15.98 -27.10
CA LYS A 9 -0.64 -15.33 -28.37
C LYS A 9 0.24 -14.09 -28.19
N VAL A 10 0.07 -13.40 -27.07
CA VAL A 10 0.81 -12.19 -26.73
C VAL A 10 2.16 -12.54 -26.11
N GLU A 11 2.24 -13.65 -25.36
CA GLU A 11 3.41 -14.19 -24.65
C GLU A 11 4.69 -14.23 -25.50
N HIS A 12 4.61 -14.72 -26.74
CA HIS A 12 5.76 -14.82 -27.65
C HIS A 12 6.44 -13.47 -27.97
N HIS A 13 5.77 -12.34 -27.77
CA HIS A 13 6.39 -11.01 -27.95
C HIS A 13 7.21 -10.55 -26.73
N PHE A 14 7.05 -11.23 -25.60
CA PHE A 14 7.67 -10.93 -24.31
C PHE A 14 8.73 -11.97 -23.89
N GLU A 15 8.76 -13.16 -24.48
CA GLU A 15 9.83 -14.15 -24.28
C GLU A 15 11.24 -13.62 -24.64
N PRO A 16 12.34 -14.21 -24.09
CA PRO A 16 13.71 -13.77 -24.38
C PRO A 16 14.05 -13.90 -25.88
N GLY A 17 14.03 -12.78 -26.59
CA GLY A 17 14.16 -12.68 -28.06
C GLY A 17 13.07 -11.83 -28.73
N GLY A 18 11.98 -11.51 -28.02
CA GLY A 18 10.87 -10.68 -28.51
C GLY A 18 11.11 -9.17 -28.36
N LYS A 19 10.43 -8.36 -29.19
CA LYS A 19 10.56 -6.88 -29.24
C LYS A 19 10.24 -6.20 -27.90
N TYR A 20 9.44 -6.85 -27.03
CA TYR A 20 9.03 -6.34 -25.72
C TYR A 20 9.57 -7.18 -24.55
N ALA A 21 10.69 -7.90 -24.72
CA ALA A 21 11.31 -8.68 -23.65
C ALA A 21 11.55 -7.90 -22.34
N LYS A 22 11.76 -6.58 -22.42
CA LYS A 22 11.88 -5.71 -21.24
C LYS A 22 10.59 -5.64 -20.40
N TRP A 23 9.42 -5.83 -20.99
CA TRP A 23 8.10 -5.77 -20.34
C TRP A 23 7.59 -7.15 -19.91
N TYR A 24 8.38 -8.21 -20.11
CA TYR A 24 8.04 -9.57 -19.73
C TYR A 24 7.60 -9.68 -18.28
N VAL A 25 8.29 -8.98 -17.40
CA VAL A 25 8.02 -8.95 -15.95
C VAL A 25 6.63 -8.39 -15.62
N LEU A 26 6.16 -7.39 -16.38
CA LEU A 26 4.82 -6.82 -16.22
C LEU A 26 3.74 -7.75 -16.78
N TYR A 27 4.02 -8.37 -17.93
CA TYR A 27 3.15 -9.38 -18.52
C TYR A 27 2.98 -10.58 -17.58
N GLU A 28 4.08 -11.09 -17.02
CA GLU A 28 4.12 -12.18 -16.07
C GLU A 28 3.37 -11.87 -14.78
N ALA A 29 3.53 -10.66 -14.23
CA ALA A 29 2.78 -10.25 -13.04
C ALA A 29 1.27 -10.20 -13.29
N VAL A 30 0.84 -9.70 -14.45
CA VAL A 30 -0.59 -9.66 -14.82
C VAL A 30 -1.12 -11.07 -15.07
N THR A 31 -0.40 -11.92 -15.79
CA THR A 31 -0.83 -13.30 -16.04
C THR A 31 -0.86 -14.12 -14.77
N THR A 32 0.10 -13.95 -13.86
CA THR A 32 0.12 -14.66 -12.57
C THR A 32 -0.92 -14.17 -11.56
N VAL A 33 -1.53 -13.00 -11.75
CA VAL A 33 -2.72 -12.56 -10.99
C VAL A 33 -3.96 -13.37 -11.41
N PHE A 34 -4.12 -13.67 -12.70
CA PHE A 34 -5.30 -14.37 -13.22
C PHE A 34 -5.11 -15.89 -13.37
N TYR A 35 -3.87 -16.36 -13.49
CA TYR A 35 -3.53 -17.74 -13.80
C TYR A 35 -2.37 -18.26 -12.95
N THR A 36 -2.51 -19.46 -12.41
CA THR A 36 -1.41 -20.14 -11.69
C THR A 36 -0.33 -20.59 -12.69
N PRO A 37 0.97 -20.36 -12.42
CA PRO A 37 2.05 -20.88 -13.27
C PRO A 37 2.01 -22.42 -13.27
N GLY A 38 2.01 -23.01 -14.46
CA GLY A 38 1.93 -24.47 -14.67
C GLY A 38 3.25 -25.21 -14.51
N THR A 39 4.26 -24.60 -13.88
CA THR A 39 5.59 -25.17 -13.73
C THR A 39 5.58 -26.28 -12.68
N VAL A 40 5.80 -27.52 -13.12
CA VAL A 40 5.95 -28.68 -12.24
C VAL A 40 7.42 -28.97 -11.98
N THR A 41 7.75 -29.35 -10.74
CA THR A 41 9.10 -29.77 -10.36
C THR A 41 9.45 -31.07 -11.09
N ARG A 42 10.47 -31.01 -11.96
CA ARG A 42 10.92 -32.17 -12.77
C ARG A 42 11.88 -33.11 -12.03
N ASN A 43 12.61 -32.60 -11.03
CA ASN A 43 13.56 -33.36 -10.21
C ASN A 43 13.06 -33.53 -8.77
N GLY A 44 13.59 -34.54 -8.06
CA GLY A 44 13.27 -34.79 -6.66
C GLY A 44 13.72 -33.63 -5.75
N SER A 45 12.78 -33.01 -5.05
CA SER A 45 13.03 -32.01 -4.01
C SER A 45 13.11 -32.68 -2.65
N HIS A 46 14.08 -32.30 -1.82
CA HIS A 46 14.31 -32.87 -0.48
C HIS A 46 13.09 -32.69 0.46
N VAL A 47 12.36 -31.60 0.31
CA VAL A 47 11.08 -31.32 1.00
C VAL A 47 10.10 -30.77 -0.04
N ARG A 48 8.88 -31.32 -0.07
CA ARG A 48 7.77 -30.78 -0.87
C ARG A 48 6.91 -29.91 0.04
N ASP A 49 7.16 -28.60 0.01
CA ASP A 49 6.29 -27.65 0.69
C ASP A 49 5.10 -27.29 -0.22
N THR A 50 3.92 -27.16 0.38
CA THR A 50 2.70 -26.71 -0.30
C THR A 50 2.46 -25.21 -0.08
N ILE A 51 3.29 -24.57 0.75
CA ILE A 51 3.23 -23.14 1.02
C ILE A 51 3.86 -22.36 -0.14
N ASP A 52 3.00 -21.60 -0.82
CA ASP A 52 3.39 -20.65 -1.86
C ASP A 52 3.60 -19.26 -1.24
N LEU A 53 4.66 -18.55 -1.64
CA LEU A 53 4.98 -17.21 -1.18
C LEU A 53 3.82 -16.23 -1.42
N LYS A 54 3.15 -16.34 -2.57
CA LYS A 54 1.97 -15.52 -2.90
C LYS A 54 0.82 -15.78 -1.93
N ARG A 55 0.55 -17.05 -1.62
CA ARG A 55 -0.51 -17.42 -0.64
C ARG A 55 -0.21 -16.85 0.75
N MET A 56 1.03 -16.93 1.20
CA MET A 56 1.43 -16.39 2.50
C MET A 56 1.31 -14.87 2.55
N MET A 57 1.71 -14.17 1.48
CA MET A 57 1.61 -12.71 1.41
C MET A 57 0.17 -12.23 1.41
N ILE A 58 -0.73 -12.88 0.67
CA ILE A 58 -2.17 -12.56 0.68
C ILE A 58 -2.78 -12.84 2.04
N LEU A 59 -2.41 -13.96 2.69
CA LEU A 59 -2.90 -14.27 4.04
C LEU A 59 -2.48 -13.21 5.05
N VAL A 60 -1.20 -12.81 5.05
CA VAL A 60 -0.70 -11.75 5.93
C VAL A 60 -1.39 -10.41 5.64
N TRP A 61 -1.58 -10.07 4.37
CA TRP A 61 -2.31 -8.86 3.97
C TRP A 61 -3.75 -8.85 4.49
N LEU A 62 -4.47 -9.98 4.37
CA LEU A 62 -5.82 -10.12 4.90
C LEU A 62 -5.85 -10.05 6.44
N SER A 63 -4.87 -10.64 7.12
CA SER A 63 -4.78 -10.61 8.59
C SER A 63 -4.56 -9.20 9.16
N VAL A 64 -4.14 -8.24 8.34
CA VAL A 64 -3.94 -6.84 8.76
C VAL A 64 -5.25 -6.04 8.74
N PHE A 65 -6.29 -6.51 8.04
CA PHE A 65 -7.55 -5.79 7.90
C PHE A 65 -8.26 -5.49 9.23
N PRO A 66 -8.33 -6.42 10.21
CA PRO A 66 -8.90 -6.11 11.52
C PRO A 66 -8.19 -4.94 12.22
N ALA A 67 -6.85 -4.92 12.18
CA ALA A 67 -6.06 -3.82 12.74
C ALA A 67 -6.27 -2.51 11.97
N MET A 68 -6.39 -2.59 10.65
CA MET A 68 -6.68 -1.44 9.79
C MET A 68 -8.03 -0.80 10.11
N PHE A 69 -9.11 -1.59 10.21
CA PHE A 69 -10.44 -1.09 10.56
C PHE A 69 -10.48 -0.50 11.97
N TRP A 70 -9.80 -1.15 12.93
CA TRP A 70 -9.67 -0.61 14.27
C TRP A 70 -8.93 0.72 14.30
N GLY A 71 -7.85 0.85 13.52
CA GLY A 71 -7.12 2.11 13.36
C GLY A 71 -7.99 3.23 12.78
N MET A 72 -8.74 2.96 11.70
CA MET A 72 -9.68 3.92 11.12
C MET A 72 -10.74 4.37 12.13
N TYR A 73 -11.34 3.43 12.84
CA TYR A 73 -12.33 3.75 13.87
C TYR A 73 -11.73 4.61 14.99
N ASN A 74 -10.51 4.29 15.44
CA ASN A 74 -9.84 4.99 16.52
C ASN A 74 -9.52 6.46 16.16
N VAL A 75 -9.02 6.71 14.94
CA VAL A 75 -8.77 8.06 14.43
C VAL A 75 -10.06 8.89 14.43
N GLY A 76 -11.16 8.34 13.92
CA GLY A 76 -12.43 9.05 13.93
C GLY A 76 -13.03 9.23 15.34
N GLN A 77 -12.84 8.26 16.23
CA GLN A 77 -13.30 8.35 17.62
C GLN A 77 -12.58 9.44 18.40
N GLN A 78 -11.31 9.72 18.12
CA GLN A 78 -10.58 10.83 18.72
C GLN A 78 -10.90 12.18 18.04
N ALA A 79 -11.05 12.19 16.71
CA ALA A 79 -11.26 13.42 15.94
C ALA A 79 -12.62 14.09 16.19
N ILE A 80 -13.72 13.34 16.17
CA ILE A 80 -15.08 13.88 16.34
C ILE A 80 -15.29 14.61 17.68
N PRO A 81 -14.97 14.03 18.85
CA PRO A 81 -15.13 14.74 20.12
C PRO A 81 -14.16 15.91 20.25
N ALA A 82 -12.92 15.79 19.73
CA ALA A 82 -11.98 16.90 19.73
C ALA A 82 -12.51 18.10 18.93
N LEU A 83 -13.08 17.88 17.74
CA LEU A 83 -13.67 18.95 16.93
C LEU A 83 -14.83 19.65 17.64
N ASN A 84 -15.71 18.89 18.29
CA ASN A 84 -16.86 19.44 19.01
C ASN A 84 -16.47 20.15 20.32
N GLN A 85 -15.31 19.83 20.90
CA GLN A 85 -14.76 20.53 22.07
C GLN A 85 -14.04 21.83 21.69
N LEU A 86 -13.30 21.83 20.57
CA LEU A 86 -12.51 22.99 20.15
C LEU A 86 -13.32 24.03 19.37
N TYR A 87 -14.35 23.63 18.63
CA TYR A 87 -15.10 24.54 17.75
C TYR A 87 -16.60 24.43 18.00
N SER A 88 -17.29 25.56 18.06
CA SER A 88 -18.75 25.61 18.27
C SER A 88 -19.47 26.44 17.20
N GLY A 89 -20.63 25.96 16.74
CA GLY A 89 -21.49 26.69 15.81
C GLY A 89 -20.84 27.00 14.46
N ALA A 90 -20.70 28.29 14.13
CA ALA A 90 -20.23 28.77 12.83
C ALA A 90 -18.75 28.44 12.54
N GLU A 91 -17.91 28.33 13.59
CA GLU A 91 -16.48 28.02 13.46
C GLU A 91 -16.26 26.58 12.99
N LEU A 92 -17.12 25.64 13.41
CA LEU A 92 -17.06 24.25 12.97
C LEU A 92 -17.29 24.13 11.46
N GLN A 93 -18.24 24.89 10.92
CA GLN A 93 -18.54 24.88 9.49
C GLN A 93 -17.37 25.44 8.66
N GLN A 94 -16.62 26.41 9.21
CA GLN A 94 -15.44 26.97 8.57
C GLN A 94 -14.26 25.98 8.56
N VAL A 95 -14.04 25.26 9.66
CA VAL A 95 -12.99 24.21 9.76
C VAL A 95 -13.30 23.02 8.84
N ILE A 96 -14.58 22.63 8.74
CA ILE A 96 -14.99 21.57 7.82
C ILE A 96 -14.76 22.00 6.37
N ALA A 97 -14.99 23.28 6.04
CA ALA A 97 -14.77 23.80 4.69
C ALA A 97 -13.28 23.98 4.34
N SER A 98 -12.41 24.22 5.34
CA SER A 98 -10.97 24.38 5.10
C SER A 98 -10.26 23.06 4.82
N ASP A 99 -10.68 21.99 5.49
CA ASP A 99 -10.04 20.68 5.37
C ASP A 99 -10.84 19.74 4.49
N TRP A 100 -10.22 19.34 3.38
CA TRP A 100 -10.84 18.44 2.41
C TRP A 100 -11.18 17.07 3.00
N HIS A 101 -10.49 16.61 4.04
CA HIS A 101 -10.82 15.36 4.74
C HIS A 101 -12.21 15.43 5.39
N TYR A 102 -12.50 16.52 6.11
CA TYR A 102 -13.80 16.72 6.78
C TYR A 102 -14.90 17.01 5.75
N ALA A 103 -14.60 17.80 4.72
CA ALA A 103 -15.54 18.05 3.63
C ALA A 103 -15.93 16.75 2.88
N LEU A 104 -14.96 15.89 2.60
CA LEU A 104 -15.17 14.60 1.93
C LEU A 104 -15.93 13.64 2.85
N ALA A 105 -15.59 13.58 4.14
CA ALA A 105 -16.33 12.79 5.11
C ALA A 105 -17.80 13.23 5.22
N GLN A 106 -18.07 14.54 5.26
CA GLN A 106 -19.44 15.05 5.29
C GLN A 106 -20.19 14.76 3.98
N TYR A 107 -19.53 14.88 2.83
CA TYR A 107 -20.09 14.51 1.53
C TYR A 107 -20.46 13.01 1.45
N LEU A 108 -19.63 12.14 2.03
CA LEU A 108 -19.89 10.70 2.15
C LEU A 108 -20.95 10.35 3.22
N GLY A 109 -21.55 11.33 3.90
CA GLY A 109 -22.61 11.13 4.89
C GLY A 109 -22.11 10.83 6.30
N ALA A 110 -20.87 11.16 6.65
CA ALA A 110 -20.39 11.07 8.02
C ALA A 110 -20.98 12.18 8.89
N SER A 111 -21.79 11.81 9.89
CA SER A 111 -22.22 12.74 10.93
C SER A 111 -21.04 13.11 11.84
N LEU A 112 -20.72 14.41 11.92
CA LEU A 112 -19.66 14.97 12.76
C LEU A 112 -20.16 15.39 14.16
N THR A 113 -21.37 14.97 14.52
CA THR A 113 -22.01 15.26 15.82
C THR A 113 -21.47 14.34 16.94
N PRO A 114 -21.61 14.71 18.22
CA PRO A 114 -21.16 13.90 19.35
C PRO A 114 -21.77 12.49 19.38
N ASP A 115 -23.03 12.35 18.94
CA ASP A 115 -23.76 11.07 18.82
C ASP A 115 -23.48 10.31 17.51
N ALA A 116 -22.38 10.64 16.83
CA ALA A 116 -21.92 9.93 15.65
C ALA A 116 -21.86 8.40 15.88
N GLY A 117 -22.59 7.65 15.04
CA GLY A 117 -22.53 6.20 15.02
C GLY A 117 -21.12 5.68 14.68
N TRP A 118 -20.87 4.40 14.96
CA TRP A 118 -19.57 3.79 14.70
C TRP A 118 -19.14 3.89 13.22
N GLY A 119 -20.11 3.83 12.30
CA GLY A 119 -19.87 3.96 10.86
C GLY A 119 -19.36 5.34 10.43
N SER A 120 -19.87 6.44 11.01
CA SER A 120 -19.38 7.78 10.67
C SER A 120 -17.99 8.05 11.24
N LYS A 121 -17.69 7.51 12.44
CA LYS A 121 -16.33 7.51 13.01
C LYS A 121 -15.35 6.77 12.10
N MET A 122 -15.73 5.58 11.62
CA MET A 122 -14.89 4.81 10.71
C MET A 122 -14.71 5.49 9.35
N LEU A 123 -15.75 6.09 8.79
CA LEU A 123 -15.68 6.83 7.52
C LEU A 123 -14.73 8.02 7.62
N LEU A 124 -14.80 8.79 8.70
CA LEU A 124 -13.86 9.89 8.91
C LEU A 124 -12.41 9.39 8.96
N GLY A 125 -12.12 8.35 9.74
CA GLY A 125 -10.77 7.78 9.76
C GLY A 125 -10.32 7.20 8.42
N ALA A 126 -11.25 6.64 7.63
CA ALA A 126 -10.97 6.15 6.30
C ALA A 126 -10.55 7.28 5.34
N THR A 127 -11.14 8.48 5.45
CA THR A 127 -10.74 9.64 4.62
C THR A 127 -9.30 10.09 4.87
N TYR A 128 -8.74 9.85 6.06
CA TYR A 128 -7.33 10.12 6.35
C TYR A 128 -6.41 9.00 5.88
N PHE A 129 -6.78 7.74 6.18
CA PHE A 129 -5.92 6.59 5.89
C PHE A 129 -5.85 6.25 4.39
N LEU A 130 -6.99 6.28 3.69
CA LEU A 130 -7.11 5.74 2.34
C LEU A 130 -6.28 6.52 1.31
N PRO A 131 -6.24 7.87 1.34
CA PRO A 131 -5.35 8.64 0.45
C PRO A 131 -3.86 8.35 0.68
N ILE A 132 -3.43 8.20 1.93
CA ILE A 132 -2.04 7.84 2.26
C ILE A 132 -1.72 6.46 1.69
N TYR A 133 -2.59 5.48 1.92
CA TYR A 133 -2.42 4.13 1.39
C TYR A 133 -2.33 4.12 -0.14
N LEU A 134 -3.20 4.86 -0.84
CA LEU A 134 -3.18 4.97 -2.30
C LEU A 134 -1.87 5.57 -2.82
N VAL A 135 -1.40 6.67 -2.22
CA VAL A 135 -0.13 7.31 -2.62
C VAL A 135 1.05 6.37 -2.40
N VAL A 136 1.11 5.72 -1.24
CA VAL A 136 2.17 4.75 -0.91
C VAL A 136 2.17 3.59 -1.89
N PHE A 137 0.99 3.05 -2.18
CA PHE A 137 0.83 1.93 -3.11
C PHE A 137 1.26 2.32 -4.53
N ALA A 138 0.79 3.48 -5.02
CA ALA A 138 1.10 3.95 -6.37
C ALA A 138 2.60 4.27 -6.54
N VAL A 139 3.19 5.05 -5.64
CA VAL A 139 4.59 5.47 -5.74
C VAL A 139 5.53 4.30 -5.50
N GLY A 140 5.29 3.48 -4.46
CA GLY A 140 6.15 2.34 -4.19
C GLY A 140 6.02 1.25 -5.25
N GLY A 141 4.80 1.01 -5.76
CA GLY A 141 4.56 0.06 -6.85
C GLY A 141 5.22 0.51 -8.15
N PHE A 142 5.18 1.81 -8.45
CA PHE A 142 5.90 2.38 -9.58
C PHE A 142 7.40 2.10 -9.52
N TRP A 143 8.05 2.35 -8.37
CA TRP A 143 9.47 2.09 -8.20
C TRP A 143 9.81 0.59 -8.26
N GLU A 144 9.00 -0.25 -7.63
CA GLU A 144 9.21 -1.70 -7.66
C GLU A 144 9.11 -2.27 -9.08
N VAL A 145 8.10 -1.83 -9.85
CA VAL A 145 7.96 -2.20 -11.26
C VAL A 145 9.11 -1.65 -12.10
N LEU A 146 9.53 -0.39 -11.88
CA LEU A 146 10.64 0.19 -12.62
C LEU A 146 11.95 -0.60 -12.41
N PHE A 147 12.27 -0.95 -11.17
CA PHE A 147 13.49 -1.70 -10.86
C PHE A 147 13.42 -3.17 -11.31
N SER A 148 12.24 -3.80 -11.24
CA SER A 148 12.06 -5.16 -11.75
C SER A 148 12.23 -5.23 -13.27
N LEU A 149 11.78 -4.21 -14.02
CA LEU A 149 12.02 -4.08 -15.46
C LEU A 149 13.50 -3.86 -15.80
N ILE A 150 14.22 -3.05 -15.02
CA ILE A 150 15.64 -2.77 -15.26
C ILE A 150 16.50 -4.01 -14.99
N ARG A 151 16.17 -4.78 -13.94
CA ARG A 151 16.97 -5.92 -13.51
C ARG A 151 16.48 -7.27 -14.03
N GLY A 152 15.30 -7.33 -14.64
CA GLY A 152 14.73 -8.57 -15.18
C GLY A 152 14.42 -9.62 -14.11
N HIS A 153 14.04 -9.20 -12.90
CA HIS A 153 13.61 -10.10 -11.82
C HIS A 153 12.08 -10.04 -11.71
N GLU A 154 11.45 -11.13 -11.25
CA GLU A 154 10.01 -11.21 -11.04
C GLU A 154 9.50 -10.18 -10.02
N ILE A 155 8.26 -9.70 -10.20
CA ILE A 155 7.62 -8.79 -9.23
C ILE A 155 7.23 -9.58 -7.99
N ASN A 156 7.76 -9.18 -6.84
CA ASN A 156 7.44 -9.83 -5.57
C ASN A 156 6.15 -9.24 -4.98
N GLU A 157 5.17 -10.09 -4.68
CA GLU A 157 3.92 -9.69 -4.04
C GLU A 157 4.09 -9.15 -2.62
N GLY A 158 5.27 -9.30 -2.01
CA GLY A 158 5.61 -8.71 -0.72
C GLY A 158 5.42 -7.19 -0.69
N PHE A 159 5.41 -6.49 -1.83
CA PHE A 159 5.10 -5.06 -1.86
C PHE A 159 3.72 -4.73 -1.28
N PHE A 160 2.68 -5.53 -1.58
CA PHE A 160 1.32 -5.34 -1.07
C PHE A 160 1.28 -5.33 0.46
N VAL A 161 2.03 -6.24 1.08
CA VAL A 161 2.16 -6.30 2.54
C VAL A 161 2.98 -5.11 3.06
N THR A 162 4.03 -4.70 2.34
CA THR A 162 4.83 -3.55 2.80
C THR A 162 4.10 -2.21 2.71
N SER A 163 3.25 -2.01 1.71
CA SER A 163 2.51 -0.75 1.50
C SER A 163 1.42 -0.55 2.57
N ILE A 164 0.58 -1.57 2.83
CA ILE A 164 -0.47 -1.47 3.86
C ILE A 164 0.10 -1.19 5.25
N LEU A 165 1.18 -1.88 5.62
CA LEU A 165 1.75 -1.75 6.95
C LEU A 165 2.68 -0.53 7.07
N PHE A 166 3.20 0.02 5.97
CA PHE A 166 3.80 1.35 6.02
C PHE A 166 2.72 2.40 6.31
N ALA A 167 1.58 2.34 5.62
CA ALA A 167 0.45 3.23 5.86
C ALA A 167 -0.11 3.13 7.30
N LEU A 168 0.01 1.98 7.96
CA LEU A 168 -0.41 1.80 9.36
C LEU A 168 0.61 2.22 10.41
N ILE A 169 1.90 2.32 10.07
CA ILE A 169 2.94 2.74 11.03
C ILE A 169 3.02 4.26 11.12
N VAL A 170 2.73 4.94 10.01
CA VAL A 170 2.81 6.40 9.96
C VAL A 170 1.55 7.06 10.55
N PRO A 171 1.68 8.27 11.13
CA PRO A 171 0.52 8.97 11.62
C PRO A 171 -0.43 9.37 10.46
N PRO A 172 -1.75 9.40 10.71
CA PRO A 172 -2.77 9.69 9.69
C PRO A 172 -2.76 11.14 9.20
N THR A 173 -2.09 12.04 9.93
CA THR A 173 -1.97 13.47 9.60
C THR A 173 -0.77 13.79 8.71
N LEU A 174 0.02 12.78 8.31
CA LEU A 174 1.17 13.01 7.45
C LEU A 174 0.74 13.59 6.10
N PRO A 175 1.37 14.69 5.65
CA PRO A 175 1.17 15.19 4.29
C PRO A 175 1.50 14.12 3.25
N LEU A 176 0.68 14.03 2.20
CA LEU A 176 0.77 12.99 1.17
C LEU A 176 2.15 12.92 0.49
N TRP A 177 2.81 14.07 0.30
CA TRP A 177 4.15 14.13 -0.28
C TRP A 177 5.23 13.52 0.64
N GLN A 178 5.08 13.62 1.96
CA GLN A 178 6.01 13.01 2.91
C GLN A 178 5.89 11.48 2.88
N ALA A 179 4.65 10.99 2.79
CA ALA A 179 4.40 9.56 2.60
C ALA A 179 5.04 9.04 1.30
N ALA A 180 4.92 9.80 0.20
CA ALA A 180 5.56 9.49 -1.08
C ALA A 180 7.09 9.43 -0.98
N LEU A 181 7.73 10.41 -0.32
CA LEU A 181 9.19 10.41 -0.15
C LEU A 181 9.66 9.26 0.76
N GLY A 182 8.93 8.96 1.84
CA GLY A 182 9.24 7.86 2.75
C GLY A 182 9.20 6.50 2.06
N ILE A 183 8.18 6.25 1.23
CA ILE A 183 8.08 5.00 0.46
C ILE A 183 9.16 4.93 -0.62
N THR A 184 9.47 6.03 -1.32
CA THR A 184 10.56 6.07 -2.31
C THR A 184 11.89 5.74 -1.67
N PHE A 185 12.24 6.39 -0.56
CA PHE A 185 13.51 6.15 0.12
C PHE A 185 13.66 4.67 0.51
N GLY A 186 12.67 4.08 1.18
CA GLY A 186 12.82 2.71 1.65
C GLY A 186 12.40 1.62 0.65
N VAL A 187 11.86 1.94 -0.53
CA VAL A 187 11.84 0.99 -1.66
C VAL A 187 13.19 1.05 -2.36
N VAL A 188 13.61 2.23 -2.80
CA VAL A 188 14.81 2.40 -3.62
C VAL A 188 16.06 2.03 -2.82
N ILE A 189 16.28 2.66 -1.66
CA ILE A 189 17.53 2.50 -0.91
C ILE A 189 17.54 1.21 -0.10
N ALA A 190 16.48 0.92 0.66
CA ALA A 190 16.50 -0.20 1.59
C ALA A 190 16.27 -1.57 0.94
N LYS A 191 15.65 -1.62 -0.25
CA LYS A 191 15.31 -2.89 -0.94
C LYS A 191 15.98 -2.98 -2.31
N GLU A 192 15.75 -2.02 -3.20
CA GLU A 192 16.16 -2.15 -4.60
C GLU A 192 17.67 -1.98 -4.79
N ILE A 193 18.36 -1.09 -4.07
CA ILE A 193 19.83 -0.96 -4.18
C ILE A 193 20.53 -2.30 -3.88
N PHE A 194 20.06 -3.06 -2.90
CA PHE A 194 20.71 -4.29 -2.42
C PHE A 194 20.38 -5.57 -3.21
N GLY A 195 19.55 -5.48 -4.25
CA GLY A 195 19.24 -6.65 -5.09
C GLY A 195 17.80 -7.13 -5.01
N GLY A 196 16.90 -6.40 -4.34
CA GLY A 196 15.49 -6.78 -4.22
C GLY A 196 15.21 -7.73 -3.06
N THR A 197 14.10 -8.45 -3.13
CA THR A 197 13.61 -9.29 -2.03
C THR A 197 14.55 -10.45 -1.69
N GLY A 198 14.94 -10.55 -0.42
CA GLY A 198 15.83 -11.62 0.09
C GLY A 198 17.27 -11.20 0.34
N ARG A 199 17.69 -10.00 -0.13
CA ARG A 199 19.01 -9.40 0.14
C ARG A 199 18.94 -8.13 0.99
N ASN A 200 17.83 -7.93 1.70
CA ASN A 200 17.57 -6.75 2.50
C ASN A 200 18.52 -6.72 3.72
N PHE A 201 19.48 -5.78 3.74
CA PHE A 201 20.32 -5.53 4.92
C PHE A 201 19.48 -5.01 6.12
N LEU A 202 18.36 -4.32 5.84
CA LEU A 202 17.46 -3.76 6.84
C LEU A 202 16.00 -4.07 6.47
N ASN A 203 15.09 -4.16 7.45
CA ASN A 203 13.66 -4.30 7.16
C ASN A 203 13.17 -3.07 6.38
N PRO A 204 12.73 -3.23 5.11
CA PRO A 204 12.31 -2.10 4.28
C PRO A 204 11.20 -1.30 4.94
N ARG A 205 10.32 -1.93 5.72
CA ARG A 205 9.23 -1.21 6.39
C ARG A 205 9.73 -0.22 7.45
N ILE A 206 10.71 -0.61 8.26
CA ILE A 206 11.26 0.25 9.32
C ILE A 206 12.07 1.38 8.69
N SER A 207 12.87 1.08 7.64
CA SER A 207 13.61 2.12 6.92
C SER A 207 12.70 3.16 6.26
N ARG A 208 11.52 2.76 5.78
CA ARG A 208 10.51 3.69 5.22
C ARG A 208 9.93 4.59 6.28
N ALA A 209 9.66 4.06 7.48
CA ALA A 209 9.11 4.83 8.61
C ALA A 209 10.15 5.78 9.23
N CYS A 210 11.42 5.38 9.29
CA CYS A 210 12.49 6.21 9.85
C CYS A 210 12.76 7.48 9.03
N PHE A 211 12.59 7.49 7.70
CA PHE A 211 12.92 8.67 6.90
C PHE A 211 11.99 9.88 7.19
N PRO A 212 10.64 9.75 7.12
CA PRO A 212 9.74 10.83 7.55
C PRO A 212 9.93 11.19 9.02
N LEU A 213 10.19 10.20 9.88
CA LEU A 213 10.38 10.41 11.31
C LEU A 213 11.66 11.22 11.63
N LEU A 214 12.76 10.96 10.93
CA LEU A 214 14.08 11.54 11.22
C LEU A 214 14.34 12.84 10.42
N CYS A 215 13.88 12.91 9.17
CA CYS A 215 14.14 14.07 8.30
C CYS A 215 13.03 15.13 8.36
N LEU A 216 11.82 14.78 8.80
CA LEU A 216 10.64 15.65 8.79
C LEU A 216 9.94 15.71 10.15
N SER A 217 10.69 15.57 11.24
CA SER A 217 10.18 15.52 12.62
C SER A 217 9.34 16.75 13.04
N GLY A 218 9.45 17.87 12.32
CA GLY A 218 8.68 19.10 12.59
C GLY A 218 7.17 18.98 12.36
N THR A 219 6.68 17.98 11.62
CA THR A 219 5.24 17.76 11.35
C THR A 219 4.61 16.68 12.23
N ASN A 220 5.39 15.93 13.03
CA ASN A 220 4.88 14.81 13.84
C ASN A 220 4.43 15.21 15.26
N PHE A 221 4.62 16.46 15.68
CA PHE A 221 4.30 16.95 17.04
C PHE A 221 3.71 18.38 17.03
N ARG A 222 2.69 18.61 16.21
CA ARG A 222 1.78 19.76 16.39
C ARG A 222 0.34 19.27 16.42
#